data_AF-A0A8C6S5N8-F1
#
_entry.id   AF-A0A8C6S5N8-F1
#
_cell.length_a   1.000
_cell.length_b   1.000
_cell.length_c   1.000
_cell.angle_alpha   90.00
_cell.angle_beta   90.00
_cell.angle_gamma   90.00
#
_symmetry.space_group_name_H-M   'P 1'
#
loop_
_entity.id
_entity.type
_entity.pdbx_description
1 polymer ?
#
loop_
_entity_poly.entity_id
_entity_poly.type
_entity_poly.pdbx_seq_one_letter_code
_entity_poly.pdbx_strand_id
1 'polypeptide(L)'
;LASPWTPIFQGKVDDSIEPNQPNAGWEQYIRNTVGRFRCSRCKRPWPSNRVMVVFHMRLNNTTHQGTIKVRRMRQNCKKCSDAPMETPVIDPDNIDILMESLLKNIRKKFYHEDFGAPRPYVGVDVNSPHEPSHCEACIAGWFTRLDLV
;
A
#
# COMPACT_ATOMS: atom_id res chain seq x y z
N LEU A 1 -27.02 8.32 -0.75
CA LEU A 1 -26.64 9.60 -1.39
C LEU A 1 -25.59 10.25 -0.49
N ALA A 2 -24.38 10.52 -0.98
CA ALA A 2 -23.37 11.21 -0.17
C ALA A 2 -23.86 12.61 0.19
N SER A 3 -23.70 13.04 1.44
CA SER A 3 -24.04 14.40 1.88
C SER A 3 -23.24 15.40 1.03
N PRO A 4 -23.83 16.55 0.63
CA PRO A 4 -23.12 17.59 -0.13
C PRO A 4 -21.86 18.13 0.57
N TRP A 5 -21.69 17.81 1.86
CA TRP A 5 -20.54 18.17 2.67
C TRP A 5 -19.52 17.04 2.86
N THR A 6 -19.63 15.94 2.09
CA THR A 6 -18.66 14.83 2.15
C THR A 6 -17.55 15.10 1.14
N PRO A 7 -16.30 15.34 1.57
CA PRO A 7 -15.20 15.50 0.65
C PRO A 7 -15.06 14.36 -0.35
N ILE A 8 -14.86 14.74 -1.61
CA ILE A 8 -14.56 13.81 -2.69
C ILE A 8 -13.06 13.57 -2.68
N PHE A 9 -12.63 12.33 -2.42
CA PHE A 9 -11.23 11.94 -2.50
C PHE A 9 -10.87 11.43 -3.88
N GLN A 10 -9.83 12.01 -4.48
CA GLN A 10 -9.27 11.58 -5.76
C GLN A 10 -7.92 10.89 -5.55
N GLY A 11 -7.77 9.69 -6.11
CA GLY A 11 -6.56 8.88 -6.00
C GLY A 11 -5.66 8.99 -7.22
N LYS A 12 -4.34 9.05 -7.01
CA LYS A 12 -3.32 8.89 -8.05
C LYS A 12 -2.16 8.04 -7.57
N VAL A 13 -1.60 7.25 -8.47
CA VAL A 13 -0.33 6.56 -8.23
C VAL A 13 0.79 7.59 -8.23
N ASP A 14 1.67 7.52 -7.23
CA ASP A 14 2.84 8.40 -7.11
C ASP A 14 4.00 7.60 -6.52
N ASP A 15 4.87 7.08 -7.38
CA ASP A 15 6.00 6.24 -6.98
C ASP A 15 7.12 7.02 -6.27
N SER A 16 6.97 8.34 -6.09
CA SER A 16 7.93 9.16 -5.35
C SER A 16 7.64 9.26 -3.85
N ILE A 17 6.44 8.88 -3.39
CA ILE A 17 6.12 8.97 -1.96
C ILE A 17 6.90 7.93 -1.15
N GLU A 18 7.39 8.32 0.02
CA GLU A 18 8.14 7.46 0.92
C GLU A 18 7.36 7.19 2.22
N PRO A 19 7.42 5.96 2.76
CA PRO A 19 6.97 5.67 4.12
C PRO A 19 7.58 6.61 5.15
N ASN A 20 6.74 7.04 6.08
CA ASN A 20 7.09 7.83 7.27
C ASN A 20 7.65 9.22 6.96
N GLN A 21 7.51 9.69 5.72
CA GLN A 21 7.92 11.03 5.29
C GLN A 21 6.81 11.75 4.49
N PRO A 22 5.59 11.93 5.06
CA PRO A 22 4.57 12.73 4.40
C PRO A 22 4.98 14.21 4.32
N ASN A 23 4.68 14.84 3.19
CA ASN A 23 4.82 16.30 3.04
C ASN A 23 3.97 17.04 4.09
N ALA A 24 4.34 18.28 4.43
CA ALA A 24 3.58 19.09 5.38
C ALA A 24 2.09 19.19 4.99
N GLY A 25 1.20 18.96 5.95
CA GLY A 25 -0.26 18.95 5.75
C GLY A 25 -0.80 17.68 5.06
N TRP A 26 0.03 16.66 4.86
CA TRP A 26 -0.40 15.33 4.44
C TRP A 26 -0.38 14.36 5.63
N GLU A 27 -1.40 13.52 5.68
CA GLU A 27 -1.51 12.38 6.58
C GLU A 27 -1.03 11.11 5.90
N GLN A 28 -0.58 10.13 6.70
CA GLN A 28 -0.14 8.84 6.20
C GLN A 28 -1.01 7.68 6.68
N TYR A 29 -1.19 6.70 5.80
CA TYR A 29 -1.65 5.37 6.13
C TYR A 29 -0.82 4.30 5.41
N ILE A 30 -0.34 3.30 6.14
CA ILE A 30 0.42 2.17 5.58
C ILE A 30 -0.33 0.89 5.87
N ARG A 31 -0.44 0.02 4.86
CA ARG A 31 -0.99 -1.35 5.02
C ARG A 31 -0.19 -2.37 4.24
N ASN A 32 -0.15 -3.57 4.79
CA ASN A 32 0.29 -4.75 4.07
C ASN A 32 -0.89 -5.44 3.39
N THR A 33 -0.65 -6.01 2.23
CA THR A 33 -1.60 -6.80 1.46
C THR A 33 -0.89 -7.91 0.69
N VAL A 34 -1.66 -8.73 -0.01
CA VAL A 34 -1.13 -9.72 -0.95
C VAL A 34 -0.96 -9.10 -2.32
N GLY A 35 0.15 -9.42 -2.98
CA GLY A 35 0.31 -9.13 -4.39
C GLY A 35 1.09 -10.20 -5.11
N ARG A 36 0.88 -10.27 -6.42
CA ARG A 36 1.61 -11.13 -7.34
C ARG A 36 2.51 -10.28 -8.20
N PHE A 37 3.74 -10.73 -8.35
CA PHE A 37 4.74 -10.12 -9.22
C PHE A 37 4.99 -11.03 -10.41
N ARG A 38 5.47 -10.44 -11.50
CA ARG A 38 5.93 -11.16 -12.68
C ARG A 38 7.22 -10.52 -13.17
N CYS A 39 8.28 -11.32 -13.27
CA CYS A 39 9.55 -10.80 -13.75
C CYS A 39 9.43 -10.42 -15.23
N SER A 40 9.76 -9.18 -15.56
CA SER A 40 9.86 -8.68 -16.93
C SER A 40 10.90 -9.44 -17.76
N ARG A 41 11.96 -9.97 -17.13
CA ARG A 41 13.03 -10.75 -17.78
C ARG A 41 12.65 -12.21 -18.01
N CYS A 42 12.56 -13.01 -16.94
CA CYS A 42 12.35 -14.47 -17.05
C CYS A 42 10.89 -14.91 -17.01
N LYS A 43 9.93 -13.97 -16.94
CA LYS A 43 8.47 -14.18 -16.91
C LYS A 43 7.94 -15.01 -15.74
N ARG A 44 8.81 -15.49 -14.85
CA ARG A 44 8.45 -16.21 -13.62
C ARG A 44 7.54 -15.34 -12.74
N PRO A 45 6.38 -15.86 -12.31
CA PRO A 45 5.56 -15.21 -11.31
C PRO A 45 5.97 -15.60 -9.88
N TRP A 46 5.68 -14.74 -8.91
CA TRP A 46 5.72 -15.10 -7.49
C TRP A 46 4.70 -14.29 -6.68
N PRO A 47 4.03 -14.90 -5.69
CA PRO A 47 3.20 -14.18 -4.73
C PRO A 47 4.03 -13.61 -3.56
N SER A 48 3.45 -12.64 -2.86
CA SER A 48 3.92 -12.12 -1.57
C SER A 48 2.73 -11.71 -0.71
N ASN A 49 2.67 -12.21 0.53
CA ASN A 49 1.72 -11.75 1.56
C ASN A 49 2.17 -10.48 2.29
N ARG A 50 3.25 -9.82 1.82
CA ARG A 50 3.89 -8.68 2.49
C ARG A 50 4.12 -7.50 1.55
N VAL A 51 3.16 -7.26 0.66
CA VAL A 51 3.22 -6.05 -0.19
C VAL A 51 2.80 -4.86 0.67
N MET A 52 3.75 -3.97 0.95
CA MET A 52 3.47 -2.70 1.61
C MET A 52 2.84 -1.73 0.60
N VAL A 53 1.73 -1.11 1.01
CA VAL A 53 1.07 -0.03 0.28
C VAL A 53 1.04 1.20 1.17
N VAL A 54 1.56 2.31 0.65
CA VAL A 54 1.62 3.60 1.31
C VAL A 54 0.57 4.50 0.70
N PHE A 55 -0.19 5.17 1.56
CA PHE A 55 -1.10 6.23 1.20
C PHE A 55 -0.66 7.52 1.88
N HIS A 56 -0.42 8.56 1.09
CA HIS A 56 -0.38 9.94 1.60
C HIS A 56 -1.69 10.61 1.22
N MET A 57 -2.37 11.19 2.19
CA MET A 57 -3.70 11.75 2.02
C MET A 57 -3.72 13.19 2.51
N ARG A 58 -4.49 14.04 1.85
CA ARG A 58 -4.71 15.42 2.28
C ARG A 58 -6.16 15.81 2.03
N LEU A 59 -6.75 16.52 2.97
CA LEU A 59 -8.03 17.20 2.81
C LEU A 59 -7.78 18.71 2.71
N ASN A 60 -8.25 19.33 1.63
CA ASN A 60 -8.30 20.79 1.54
C ASN A 60 -9.63 21.27 2.15
N ASN A 61 -9.56 21.91 3.32
CA ASN A 61 -10.75 22.38 4.04
C ASN A 61 -11.46 23.55 3.33
N THR A 62 -10.78 24.29 2.46
CA THR A 62 -11.38 25.41 1.70
C THR A 62 -12.18 24.90 0.52
N THR A 63 -11.69 23.89 -0.20
CA THR A 63 -12.36 23.34 -1.38
C THR A 63 -13.17 22.09 -1.10
N HIS A 64 -13.09 21.55 0.12
CA HIS A 64 -13.64 20.25 0.51
C HIS A 64 -13.22 19.10 -0.43
N GLN A 65 -12.01 19.17 -1.01
CA GLN A 65 -11.47 18.13 -1.88
C GLN A 65 -10.37 17.35 -1.18
N GLY A 66 -10.47 16.02 -1.26
CA GLY A 66 -9.47 15.09 -0.79
C GLY A 66 -8.53 14.65 -1.91
N THR A 67 -7.24 14.51 -1.63
CA THR A 67 -6.26 13.91 -2.54
C THR A 67 -5.59 12.73 -1.86
N ILE A 68 -5.44 11.63 -2.59
CA ILE A 68 -4.74 10.42 -2.16
C ILE A 68 -3.62 10.15 -3.17
N LYS A 69 -2.39 10.05 -2.67
CA LYS A 69 -1.27 9.49 -3.39
C LYS A 69 -1.04 8.08 -2.89
N VAL A 70 -0.87 7.13 -3.80
CA VAL A 70 -0.64 5.72 -3.46
C VAL A 70 0.64 5.20 -4.11
N ARG A 71 1.43 4.44 -3.34
CA ARG A 71 2.58 3.68 -3.82
C ARG A 71 2.53 2.25 -3.31
N ARG A 72 2.76 1.31 -4.22
CA ARG A 72 2.88 -0.12 -3.90
C ARG A 72 4.35 -0.49 -3.94
N MET A 73 4.87 -1.04 -2.85
CA MET A 73 6.28 -1.40 -2.76
C MET A 73 6.58 -2.60 -3.64
N ARG A 74 7.70 -2.50 -4.33
CA ARG A 74 8.11 -3.42 -5.39
C ARG A 74 8.97 -4.55 -4.85
N GLN A 75 9.09 -5.61 -5.65
CA GLN A 75 10.03 -6.70 -5.42
C GLN A 75 10.75 -7.06 -6.71
N ASN A 76 12.00 -7.50 -6.62
CA ASN A 76 12.73 -7.99 -7.77
C ASN A 76 12.82 -9.53 -7.79
N CYS A 77 13.16 -10.07 -8.97
CA CYS A 77 13.20 -11.51 -9.17
C CYS A 77 14.44 -12.14 -8.54
N LYS A 78 14.26 -13.04 -7.57
CA LYS A 78 15.36 -13.78 -6.92
C LYS A 78 16.17 -14.74 -7.81
N LYS A 79 15.77 -14.96 -9.06
CA LYS A 79 16.44 -15.88 -9.99
C LYS A 79 17.30 -15.19 -11.03
N CYS A 80 17.06 -13.90 -11.27
CA CYS A 80 17.80 -13.15 -12.28
C CYS A 80 18.85 -12.28 -11.58
N SER A 81 20.08 -12.27 -12.10
CA SER A 81 21.05 -11.24 -11.72
C SER A 81 20.50 -9.87 -12.09
N ASP A 82 20.71 -8.88 -11.23
CA ASP A 82 20.36 -7.47 -11.45
C ASP A 82 18.91 -7.26 -11.90
N ALA A 83 17.99 -8.06 -11.35
CA ALA A 83 16.58 -8.01 -11.70
C ALA A 83 15.99 -6.63 -11.37
N PRO A 84 15.16 -6.06 -12.26
CA PRO A 84 14.45 -4.82 -11.96
C PRO A 84 13.41 -5.02 -10.85
N MET A 85 13.06 -3.93 -10.18
CA MET A 85 11.96 -3.88 -9.23
C MET A 85 10.61 -3.91 -9.95
N GLU A 86 9.86 -4.99 -9.74
CA GLU A 86 8.55 -5.20 -10.35
C GLU A 86 7.44 -4.69 -9.45
N THR A 87 6.44 -4.05 -10.04
CA THR A 87 5.23 -3.59 -9.34
C THR A 87 4.25 -4.75 -9.13
N PRO A 88 3.66 -4.89 -7.94
CA PRO A 88 2.71 -5.97 -7.68
C PRO A 88 1.36 -5.70 -8.34
N VAL A 89 0.73 -6.78 -8.79
CA VAL A 89 -0.70 -6.86 -9.07
C VAL A 89 -1.40 -7.37 -7.82
N ILE A 90 -2.40 -6.64 -7.33
CA ILE A 90 -3.18 -6.99 -6.14
C ILE A 90 -4.48 -7.61 -6.63
N ASP A 91 -4.87 -8.74 -6.06
CA ASP A 91 -6.11 -9.42 -6.42
C ASP A 91 -7.35 -8.60 -5.97
N PRO A 92 -8.47 -8.62 -6.70
CA PRO A 92 -9.63 -7.76 -6.43
C PRO A 92 -10.15 -7.80 -4.99
N ASP A 93 -10.26 -8.99 -4.39
CA ASP A 93 -10.72 -9.13 -2.98
C ASP A 93 -9.81 -8.37 -2.00
N ASN A 94 -8.51 -8.37 -2.27
CA ASN A 94 -7.53 -7.66 -1.46
C ASN A 94 -7.48 -6.16 -1.78
N ILE A 95 -7.89 -5.74 -2.99
CA ILE A 95 -8.15 -4.33 -3.29
C ILE A 95 -9.35 -3.85 -2.48
N ASP A 96 -10.44 -4.60 -2.40
CA ASP A 96 -11.63 -4.20 -1.64
C ASP A 96 -11.31 -4.05 -0.15
N ILE A 97 -10.54 -4.98 0.43
CA ILE A 97 -10.03 -4.88 1.81
C ILE A 97 -9.22 -3.61 2.00
N LEU A 98 -8.29 -3.34 1.06
CA LEU A 98 -7.40 -2.20 1.13
C LEU A 98 -8.16 -0.88 1.03
N MET A 99 -9.15 -0.79 0.15
CA MET A 99 -10.01 0.37 -0.04
C MET A 99 -10.93 0.59 1.16
N GLU A 100 -11.57 -0.45 1.69
CA GLU A 100 -12.35 -0.37 2.92
C GLU A 100 -11.50 0.16 4.09
N SER A 101 -10.28 -0.37 4.22
CA SER A 101 -9.33 0.03 5.25
C SER A 101 -8.89 1.49 5.11
N LEU A 102 -8.62 1.92 3.87
CA LEU A 102 -8.29 3.30 3.54
C LEU A 102 -9.44 4.26 3.85
N LEU A 103 -10.68 3.90 3.49
CA LEU A 103 -11.86 4.71 3.80
C LEU A 103 -12.07 4.84 5.31
N LYS A 104 -11.93 3.74 6.07
CA LYS A 104 -11.96 3.80 7.54
C LYS A 104 -10.88 4.73 8.09
N ASN A 105 -9.67 4.70 7.53
CA ASN A 105 -8.59 5.58 7.97
C ASN A 105 -8.84 7.06 7.64
N ILE A 106 -9.34 7.35 6.44
CA ILE A 106 -9.77 8.70 6.03
C ILE A 106 -10.81 9.22 7.00
N ARG A 107 -11.83 8.42 7.31
CA ARG A 107 -12.90 8.85 8.21
C ARG A 107 -12.41 9.12 9.63
N LYS A 108 -11.49 8.29 10.11
CA LYS A 108 -10.83 8.49 11.40
C LYS A 108 -10.00 9.77 11.43
N LYS A 109 -9.18 10.02 10.41
CA LYS A 109 -8.23 11.15 10.40
C LYS A 109 -8.86 12.49 10.09
N PHE A 110 -9.84 12.53 9.18
CA PHE A 110 -10.38 13.80 8.67
C PHE A 110 -11.79 14.11 9.17
N TYR A 111 -12.55 13.12 9.65
CA TYR A 111 -13.91 13.33 10.21
C TYR A 111 -14.05 12.90 11.67
N HIS A 112 -12.98 12.39 12.28
CA HIS A 112 -12.99 11.91 13.66
C HIS A 112 -14.01 10.79 13.94
N GLU A 113 -14.36 10.02 12.91
CA GLU A 113 -15.26 8.87 13.02
C GLU A 113 -14.44 7.58 13.07
N ASP A 114 -14.57 6.80 14.17
CA ASP A 114 -13.87 5.52 14.31
C ASP A 114 -14.80 4.34 13.99
N PHE A 115 -14.34 3.47 13.08
CA PHE A 115 -15.05 2.27 12.63
C PHE A 115 -14.31 0.98 13.02
N GLY A 116 -13.41 1.07 14.00
CA GLY A 116 -12.64 -0.05 14.50
C GLY A 116 -11.49 -0.47 13.58
N ALA A 117 -10.87 -1.60 13.93
CA ALA A 117 -9.75 -2.13 13.18
C ALA A 117 -10.19 -2.59 11.78
N PRO A 118 -9.40 -2.31 10.73
CA PRO A 118 -9.70 -2.85 9.41
C PRO A 118 -9.39 -4.36 9.36
N ARG A 119 -10.25 -5.11 8.67
CA ARG A 119 -10.12 -6.56 8.53
C ARG A 119 -8.78 -6.97 7.89
N PRO A 120 -8.25 -8.17 8.21
CA PRO A 120 -7.02 -8.68 7.59
C PRO A 120 -7.21 -8.92 6.09
N TYR A 121 -6.10 -8.89 5.34
CA TYR A 121 -6.09 -9.32 3.94
C TYR A 121 -6.29 -10.85 3.84
N VAL A 122 -6.74 -11.33 2.68
CA VAL A 122 -6.83 -12.76 2.39
C VAL A 122 -5.49 -13.22 1.86
N GLY A 123 -4.76 -13.97 2.69
CA GLY A 123 -3.44 -14.53 2.37
C GLY A 123 -3.50 -15.59 1.27
N VAL A 124 -2.36 -15.84 0.63
CA VAL A 124 -2.17 -16.97 -0.28
C VAL A 124 -1.06 -17.88 0.21
N ASP A 125 -1.10 -19.14 -0.19
CA ASP A 125 -0.01 -20.07 0.08
C ASP A 125 1.26 -19.61 -0.64
N VAL A 126 2.34 -19.46 0.13
CA VAL A 126 3.65 -19.06 -0.36
C VAL A 126 4.67 -20.14 -0.07
N ASN A 127 5.35 -20.62 -1.10
CA ASN A 127 6.31 -21.73 -1.00
C ASN A 127 7.69 -21.31 -0.44
N SER A 128 7.87 -20.04 -0.07
CA SER A 128 9.12 -19.55 0.52
C SER A 128 8.86 -18.40 1.48
N PRO A 129 9.72 -18.23 2.51
CA PRO A 129 9.67 -17.08 3.39
C PRO A 129 9.91 -15.78 2.61
N HIS A 130 9.55 -14.66 3.25
CA HIS A 130 9.88 -13.34 2.74
C HIS A 130 11.40 -13.14 2.68
N GLU A 131 11.90 -12.61 1.57
CA GLU A 131 13.34 -12.37 1.35
C GLU A 131 13.63 -10.86 1.31
N PRO A 132 14.15 -10.25 2.40
CA PRO A 132 14.34 -8.81 2.51
C PRO A 132 15.23 -8.19 1.42
N SER A 133 16.23 -8.94 0.94
CA SER A 133 17.14 -8.51 -0.14
C SER A 133 16.45 -8.33 -1.50
N HIS A 134 15.21 -8.81 -1.63
CA HIS A 134 14.40 -8.71 -2.84
C HIS A 134 13.20 -7.77 -2.70
N CYS A 135 13.08 -7.06 -1.57
CA CYS A 135 11.94 -6.22 -1.24
C CYS A 135 12.36 -4.76 -1.16
N GLU A 136 11.78 -3.89 -1.98
CA GLU A 136 12.07 -2.45 -2.03
C GLU A 136 11.98 -1.80 -0.65
N ALA A 137 10.90 -2.10 0.10
CA ALA A 137 10.69 -1.53 1.43
C ALA A 137 11.72 -2.00 2.46
N CYS A 138 12.16 -3.26 2.39
CA CYS A 138 13.18 -3.78 3.29
C CYS A 138 14.57 -3.22 2.97
N ILE A 139 14.91 -3.13 1.68
CA ILE A 139 16.18 -2.54 1.23
C ILE A 139 16.28 -1.08 1.65
N ALA A 140 15.18 -0.34 1.56
CA ALA A 140 15.11 1.06 2.00
C ALA A 140 15.03 1.22 3.54
N GLY A 141 14.97 0.14 4.31
CA GLY A 141 14.89 0.18 5.78
C GLY A 141 13.52 0.60 6.33
N TRP A 142 12.47 0.66 5.51
CA TRP A 142 11.11 1.02 5.94
C TRP A 142 10.37 -0.11 6.63
N PHE A 143 10.88 -1.33 6.53
CA PHE A 143 10.38 -2.51 7.23
C PHE A 143 11.45 -2.97 8.22
N THR A 144 11.19 -2.86 9.53
CA THR A 144 12.11 -3.40 10.52
C THR A 144 11.80 -4.88 10.74
N ARG A 145 12.85 -5.64 11.05
CA ARG A 145 12.87 -7.09 11.27
C ARG A 145 11.91 -7.60 12.38
N LEU A 146 11.19 -6.71 13.05
CA LEU A 146 10.30 -7.00 14.19
C LEU A 146 8.86 -7.36 13.80
N ASP A 147 8.48 -7.19 12.52
CA ASP A 147 7.20 -7.72 11.99
C ASP A 147 7.34 -9.19 11.53
N LEU A 148 8.24 -9.96 12.19
CA LEU A 148 8.54 -11.37 11.90
C LEU A 148 7.83 -12.37 12.83
N VAL A 149 6.84 -11.93 13.60
CA VAL A 149 5.98 -12.83 14.37
C VAL A 149 4.63 -12.95 13.69
#